data_AF-A0A7J2PV15-F1
#
_entry.id   AF-A0A7J2PV15-F1
#
_cell.length_a   1.000
_cell.length_b   1.000
_cell.length_c   1.000
_cell.angle_alpha   90.00
_cell.angle_beta   90.00
_cell.angle_gamma   90.00
#
_symmetry.space_group_name_H-M   'P 1'
#
loop_
_entity.id
_entity.type
_entity.pdbx_description
1 polymer ?
#
loop_
_entity_poly.entity_id
_entity_poly.type
_entity_poly.pdbx_seq_one_letter_code
_entity_poly.pdbx_strand_id
1 'polypeptide(L)'
;MIKKKSEDVVEKQAILTDGTEVKDVSVRWLIDNKSGAKNFAMRQFKIETGGMVPLHNHPEDHEIYVLSGKGKFSDGEEKKKRRRKEM
;
A
#
# COMPACT_ATOMS: atom_id res chain seq x y z
N MET A 1 5.09 13.13 20.73
CA MET A 1 5.28 13.11 19.27
C MET A 1 6.27 12.01 18.93
N ILE A 2 5.90 11.06 18.06
CA ILE A 2 6.80 9.99 17.63
C ILE A 2 7.59 10.48 16.43
N LYS A 3 8.92 10.35 16.47
CA LYS A 3 9.81 10.63 15.34
C LYS A 3 10.69 9.41 15.13
N LYS A 4 10.57 8.78 13.96
CA LYS A 4 11.42 7.67 13.52
C LYS A 4 11.63 7.75 12.02
N LYS A 5 12.75 7.23 11.52
CA LYS A 5 12.94 7.07 10.08
C LYS A 5 12.20 5.83 9.61
N SER A 6 11.65 5.87 8.41
CA SER A 6 10.96 4.72 7.82
C SER A 6 11.91 3.52 7.65
N GLU A 7 13.18 3.78 7.39
CA GLU A 7 14.21 2.77 7.12
C GLU A 7 14.59 1.99 8.38
N ASP A 8 14.37 2.58 9.56
CA ASP A 8 14.62 1.92 10.85
C ASP A 8 13.47 0.95 11.23
N VAL A 9 12.37 0.95 10.48
CA VAL A 9 11.23 0.03 10.69
C VAL A 9 11.46 -1.23 9.86
N VAL A 10 11.38 -2.38 10.53
CA VAL A 10 11.53 -3.70 9.89
C VAL A 10 10.54 -3.85 8.73
N GLU A 11 11.09 -4.08 7.55
CA GLU A 11 10.35 -4.44 6.36
C GLU A 11 9.95 -5.92 6.41
N LYS A 12 8.70 -6.20 6.09
CA LYS A 12 8.13 -7.55 6.11
C LYS A 12 7.43 -7.86 4.80
N GLN A 13 7.31 -9.14 4.49
CA GLN A 13 6.47 -9.63 3.40
C GLN A 13 5.04 -9.12 3.60
N ALA A 14 4.40 -8.59 2.54
CA ALA A 14 3.00 -8.24 2.61
C ALA A 14 2.13 -9.50 2.60
N ILE A 15 1.13 -9.53 3.47
CA ILE A 15 0.23 -10.67 3.68
C ILE A 15 -1.20 -10.15 3.64
N LEU A 16 -2.07 -10.81 2.87
CA LEU A 16 -3.50 -10.52 2.82
C LEU A 16 -4.21 -11.02 4.10
N THR A 17 -5.47 -10.64 4.28
CA THR A 17 -6.25 -11.01 5.47
C THR A 17 -6.47 -12.52 5.61
N ASP A 18 -6.40 -13.27 4.51
CA ASP A 18 -6.52 -14.73 4.48
C ASP A 18 -5.18 -15.47 4.74
N GLY A 19 -4.10 -14.73 5.00
CA GLY A 19 -2.76 -15.28 5.21
C GLY A 19 -1.95 -15.48 3.93
N THR A 20 -2.48 -15.15 2.76
CA THR A 20 -1.76 -15.27 1.50
C THR A 20 -0.63 -14.24 1.41
N GLU A 21 0.60 -14.70 1.16
CA GLU A 21 1.73 -13.81 0.88
C GLU A 21 1.58 -13.16 -0.50
N VAL A 22 1.78 -11.85 -0.55
CA VAL A 22 1.73 -11.08 -1.79
C VAL A 22 3.13 -10.98 -2.37
N LYS A 23 3.45 -11.84 -3.34
CA LYS A 23 4.77 -11.89 -3.98
C LYS A 23 5.25 -10.51 -4.44
N ASP A 24 6.53 -10.21 -4.22
CA ASP A 24 7.20 -8.99 -4.69
C ASP A 24 6.62 -7.68 -4.11
N VAL A 25 5.89 -7.79 -2.99
CA VAL A 25 5.35 -6.67 -2.22
C VAL A 25 5.78 -6.79 -0.76
N SER A 26 6.36 -5.73 -0.22
CA SER A 26 6.73 -5.64 1.19
C SER A 26 6.07 -4.43 1.87
N VAL A 27 6.00 -4.48 3.20
CA VAL A 27 5.33 -3.48 4.03
C VAL A 27 6.15 -3.14 5.27
N ARG A 28 6.15 -1.85 5.62
CA ARG A 28 6.61 -1.33 6.92
C ARG A 28 5.42 -0.72 7.67
N TRP A 29 5.21 -1.16 8.90
CA TRP A 29 4.17 -0.62 9.78
C TRP A 29 4.72 0.60 10.54
N LEU A 30 4.39 1.80 10.06
CA LEU A 30 4.93 3.05 10.58
C LEU A 30 4.14 3.55 11.78
N ILE A 31 2.82 3.59 11.67
CA ILE A 31 1.91 4.00 12.75
C ILE A 31 0.82 2.94 12.84
N ASP A 32 0.59 2.43 14.05
CA ASP A 32 -0.41 1.43 14.38
C ASP A 32 -0.88 1.57 15.83
N ASN A 33 -1.72 0.65 16.29
CA ASN A 33 -2.19 0.61 17.68
C ASN A 33 -1.05 0.49 18.70
N LYS A 34 0.05 -0.20 18.37
CA LYS A 34 1.24 -0.34 19.24
C LYS A 34 1.98 0.99 19.40
N SER A 35 1.90 1.85 18.39
CA SER A 35 2.37 3.24 18.48
C SER A 35 1.39 4.21 19.16
N GLY A 36 0.23 3.72 19.61
CA GLY A 36 -0.80 4.52 20.30
C GLY A 36 -1.83 5.18 19.38
N ALA A 37 -1.84 4.86 18.08
CA ALA A 37 -2.83 5.38 17.16
C ALA A 37 -4.20 4.72 17.38
N LYS A 38 -5.26 5.55 17.44
CA LYS A 38 -6.62 5.10 17.74
C LYS A 38 -7.51 4.97 16.50
N ASN A 39 -7.21 5.70 15.43
CA ASN A 39 -8.15 5.92 14.34
C ASN A 39 -7.69 5.30 13.01
N PHE A 40 -6.39 5.30 12.72
CA PHE A 40 -5.86 4.79 11.46
C PHE A 40 -4.46 4.22 11.65
N ALA A 41 -4.06 3.34 10.73
CA ALA A 41 -2.69 2.85 10.61
C ALA A 41 -2.01 3.47 9.38
N MET A 42 -0.73 3.82 9.51
CA MET A 42 0.10 4.28 8.40
C MET A 42 1.12 3.20 8.06
N ARG A 43 1.13 2.80 6.79
CA ARG A 43 2.00 1.75 6.27
C ARG A 43 2.73 2.28 5.05
N GLN A 44 4.00 1.93 4.91
CA GLN A 44 4.75 2.15 3.68
C GLN A 44 4.83 0.82 2.94
N PHE A 45 4.31 0.79 1.73
CA PHE A 45 4.44 -0.35 0.83
C PHE A 45 5.57 -0.12 -0.16
N LYS A 46 6.32 -1.19 -0.44
CA LYS A 46 7.24 -1.26 -1.56
C LYS A 46 6.73 -2.36 -2.48
N ILE A 47 6.52 -2.00 -3.75
CA ILE A 47 6.06 -2.91 -4.79
C ILE A 47 7.18 -2.97 -5.82
N GLU A 48 7.81 -4.13 -5.96
CA GLU A 48 8.87 -4.33 -6.94
C GLU A 48 8.31 -4.39 -8.36
N THR A 49 9.18 -4.30 -9.36
CA THR A 49 8.76 -4.44 -10.77
C THR A 49 8.14 -5.82 -11.00
N GLY A 50 6.90 -5.85 -11.48
CA GLY A 50 6.12 -7.08 -11.65
C GLY A 50 5.31 -7.49 -10.41
N GLY A 51 5.56 -6.88 -9.25
CA GLY A 51 4.75 -7.05 -8.06
C GLY A 51 3.35 -6.48 -8.22
N MET A 52 2.37 -7.18 -7.66
CA MET A 52 0.97 -6.81 -7.74
C MET A 52 0.27 -7.19 -6.44
N VAL A 53 -0.44 -6.23 -5.86
CA VAL A 53 -1.41 -6.51 -4.81
C VAL A 53 -2.70 -7.01 -5.48
N PRO A 54 -3.15 -8.25 -5.21
CA PRO A 54 -4.38 -8.78 -5.80
C PRO A 54 -5.59 -7.91 -5.47
N LEU A 55 -6.63 -8.00 -6.31
CA LEU A 55 -7.91 -7.38 -5.99
C LEU A 55 -8.45 -7.97 -4.69
N HIS A 56 -8.77 -7.09 -3.75
CA HIS A 56 -9.36 -7.44 -2.45
C HIS A 56 -10.22 -6.27 -1.99
N ASN A 57 -11.11 -6.54 -1.03
CA ASN A 57 -11.99 -5.54 -0.47
C ASN A 57 -12.11 -5.74 1.05
N HIS A 58 -12.27 -4.64 1.76
CA HIS A 58 -12.50 -4.60 3.20
C HIS A 58 -13.21 -3.27 3.54
N PRO A 59 -13.92 -3.19 4.67
CA PRO A 59 -14.74 -2.01 4.99
C PRO A 59 -13.92 -0.75 5.29
N GLU A 60 -12.63 -0.86 5.61
CA GLU A 60 -11.76 0.28 5.88
C GLU A 60 -11.37 1.02 4.60
N ASP A 61 -11.45 2.34 4.64
CA ASP A 61 -10.99 3.20 3.55
C ASP A 61 -9.46 3.16 3.40
N HIS A 62 -8.98 3.40 2.17
CA HIS A 62 -7.56 3.60 1.87
C HIS A 62 -7.27 5.03 1.44
N GLU A 63 -6.32 5.67 2.12
CA GLU A 63 -5.68 6.91 1.68
C GLU A 63 -4.24 6.60 1.24
N ILE A 64 -3.92 6.83 -0.04
CA ILE A 64 -2.64 6.41 -0.63
C ILE A 64 -1.91 7.62 -1.21
N TYR A 65 -0.65 7.78 -0.82
CA TYR A 65 0.27 8.77 -1.39
C TYR A 65 1.49 8.06 -1.99
N VAL A 66 1.78 8.35 -3.26
CA VAL A 66 2.92 7.74 -3.98
C VAL A 66 4.18 8.53 -3.70
N LEU A 67 5.10 7.95 -2.91
CA LEU A 67 6.38 8.57 -2.57
C LEU A 67 7.37 8.57 -3.73
N SER A 68 7.39 7.50 -4.53
CA SER A 68 8.27 7.35 -5.69
C SER A 68 7.76 6.26 -6.64
N GLY A 69 8.28 6.25 -7.87
CA GLY A 69 7.94 5.27 -8.90
C GLY A 69 6.64 5.58 -9.65
N LYS A 70 6.19 4.60 -10.45
CA LYS A 70 4.95 4.66 -11.24
C LYS A 70 4.29 3.28 -11.20
N GLY A 71 2.97 3.25 -11.18
CA GLY A 71 2.18 2.02 -11.17
C GLY A 71 0.80 2.24 -11.78
N LYS A 72 0.00 1.18 -11.81
CA LYS A 72 -1.40 1.24 -12.20
C LYS A 72 -2.27 0.95 -10.98
N PHE A 73 -3.31 1.74 -10.80
CA PHE A 73 -4.41 1.43 -9.89
C PHE A 73 -5.54 0.83 -10.70
N SER A 74 -6.13 -0.24 -10.18
CA SER A 74 -7.24 -0.96 -10.80
C SER A 74 -8.28 -1.27 -9.73
N ASP A 75 -9.54 -1.05 -10.07
CA ASP A 75 -10.73 -1.51 -9.34
C ASP A 75 -11.21 -2.88 -9.87
N GLY A 76 -10.45 -3.50 -10.76
CA GLY A 76 -10.81 -4.75 -11.44
C GLY A 76 -11.68 -4.54 -12.68
N GLU A 77 -12.13 -3.32 -12.93
CA GLU A 77 -12.82 -2.98 -14.18
C GLU A 77 -11.82 -2.51 -15.23
N GLU A 78 -11.95 -3.04 -16.44
CA GLU A 78 -11.12 -2.62 -17.56
C GLU A 78 -11.57 -1.21 -18.02
N LYS A 79 -10.88 -0.17 -17.54
CA LYS A 79 -11.15 1.20 -18.01
C LYS A 79 -10.72 1.30 -19.48
N LYS A 80 -11.70 1.28 -20.40
CA LYS A 80 -11.52 1.73 -21.80
C LYS A 80 -10.70 3.01 -21.78
N LYS A 81 -9.52 2.98 -22.42
CA LYS A 81 -8.55 4.09 -22.49
C LYS A 81 -9.28 5.44 -22.61
N ARG A 82 -9.44 6.16 -21.51
CA ARG A 82 -9.75 7.58 -21.57
C ARG A 82 -8.47 8.25 -22.03
N ARG A 83 -8.40 8.58 -23.32
CA ARG A 83 -7.37 9.45 -23.88
C ARG A 83 -7.33 10.70 -23.01
N ARG A 84 -6.22 10.89 -22.29
CA ARG A 84 -5.94 12.13 -21.59
C ARG A 84 -5.78 13.19 -22.68
N LYS A 85 -6.71 14.15 -22.75
CA LYS A 85 -6.52 15.35 -23.55
C LYS A 85 -5.57 16.21 -22.72
N GLU A 86 -4.33 16.37 -23.18
CA GLU A 86 -3.37 17.30 -22.58
C GLU A 86 -3.97 18.72 -22.66
N MET A 87 -3.84 19.48 -21.57
CA MET A 87 -4.09 20.93 -21.53
C MET A 87 -2.79 21.65 -21.84
#